data_AF-A0AAN8WIG3-F1
#
_entry.id   AF-A0AAN8WIG3-F1
#
_cell.length_a   1.000
_cell.length_b   1.000
_cell.length_c   1.000
_cell.angle_alpha   90.00
_cell.angle_beta   90.00
_cell.angle_gamma   90.00
#
_symmetry.space_group_name_H-M   'P 1'
#
loop_
_entity.id
_entity.type
_entity.pdbx_description
1 polymer ?
#
loop_
_entity_poly.entity_id
_entity_poly.type
_entity_poly.pdbx_seq_one_letter_code
_entity_poly.pdbx_strand_id
1 'polypeptide(L)'
;VVGLSCPPCEGVSCPPVSSYNCPLGITETQCGCCHECLQGVGERCGGSFNIYGTCSDDLTCVGDYSWTVAGTCKTPEEINHGKTSTTPASITSPTTTRPWWLHG
;
A
#
# COMPACT_ATOMS: atom_id res chain seq x y z
N VAL A 1 11.61 -19.00 -25.62
CA VAL A 1 10.96 -18.33 -24.47
C VAL A 1 9.58 -17.89 -24.92
N VAL A 2 8.52 -18.38 -24.28
CA VAL A 2 7.17 -17.81 -24.44
C VAL A 2 7.00 -16.86 -23.26
N GLY A 3 6.99 -15.55 -23.52
CA GLY A 3 6.70 -14.54 -22.50
C GLY A 3 5.21 -14.22 -22.47
N LEU A 4 4.71 -13.74 -21.33
CA LEU A 4 3.38 -13.12 -21.27
C LEU A 4 3.43 -11.80 -22.05
N SER A 5 2.62 -11.69 -23.10
CA SER A 5 2.45 -10.48 -23.91
C SER A 5 1.06 -9.89 -23.69
N CYS A 6 0.97 -8.57 -23.55
CA CYS A 6 -0.30 -7.89 -23.43
C CYS A 6 -1.09 -7.93 -24.75
N PRO A 7 -2.40 -8.17 -24.72
CA PRO A 7 -3.25 -8.04 -25.90
C PRO A 7 -3.45 -6.56 -26.29
N PRO A 8 -3.88 -6.26 -27.52
CA PRO A 8 -4.33 -4.92 -27.89
C PRO A 8 -5.56 -4.51 -27.07
N CYS A 9 -5.66 -3.23 -26.70
CA CYS A 9 -6.72 -2.75 -25.82
C CYS A 9 -8.13 -2.73 -26.47
N GLU A 10 -8.24 -2.72 -27.80
CA GLU A 10 -9.53 -2.68 -28.53
C GLU A 10 -10.46 -3.87 -28.23
N GLY A 11 -9.94 -4.96 -27.66
CA GLY A 11 -10.73 -6.12 -27.22
C GLY A 11 -10.89 -6.26 -25.69
N VAL A 12 -10.35 -5.34 -24.91
CA VAL A 12 -10.36 -5.40 -23.43
C VAL A 12 -11.53 -4.59 -22.91
N SER A 13 -12.40 -5.22 -22.11
CA SER A 13 -13.52 -4.54 -21.45
C SER A 13 -13.09 -4.10 -20.05
N CYS A 14 -13.04 -2.79 -19.82
CA CYS A 14 -12.71 -2.18 -18.54
C CYS A 14 -13.89 -1.36 -18.01
N PRO A 15 -14.04 -1.23 -16.68
CA PRO A 15 -14.95 -0.24 -16.10
C PRO A 15 -14.54 1.18 -16.54
N PRO A 16 -15.50 2.10 -16.75
CA PRO A 16 -15.19 3.49 -17.07
C PRO A 16 -14.51 4.17 -15.89
N VAL A 17 -13.55 5.06 -16.15
CA VAL A 17 -12.81 5.79 -15.11
C VAL A 17 -13.72 6.51 -14.12
N SER A 18 -14.86 7.04 -14.60
CA SER A 18 -15.85 7.72 -13.75
C SER A 18 -16.56 6.82 -12.73
N SER A 19 -16.46 5.50 -12.88
CA SER A 19 -17.04 4.55 -11.91
C SER A 19 -16.15 4.35 -10.68
N TYR A 20 -14.89 4.76 -10.75
CA TYR A 20 -13.93 4.62 -9.67
C TYR A 20 -14.06 5.79 -8.68
N ASN A 21 -14.20 5.46 -7.39
CA ASN A 21 -14.11 6.42 -6.29
C ASN A 21 -12.77 6.21 -5.56
N CYS A 22 -11.67 6.61 -6.21
CA CYS A 22 -10.32 6.42 -5.67
C CYS A 22 -9.83 7.74 -5.06
N PRO A 23 -9.82 7.89 -3.72
CA PRO A 23 -9.38 9.13 -3.08
C PRO A 23 -7.88 9.41 -3.27
N LEU A 24 -7.10 8.37 -3.52
CA LEU A 24 -5.65 8.44 -3.74
C LEU A 24 -5.27 8.55 -5.23
N GLY A 25 -6.26 8.64 -6.12
CA GLY A 25 -6.05 8.63 -7.56
C GLY A 25 -6.14 7.23 -8.18
N ILE A 26 -5.96 7.20 -9.50
CA ILE A 26 -6.05 6.01 -10.33
C ILE A 26 -4.73 5.80 -11.06
N THR A 27 -4.41 4.55 -11.35
CA THR A 27 -3.29 4.17 -12.21
C THR A 27 -3.75 3.20 -13.27
N GLU A 28 -2.99 3.08 -14.35
CA GLU A 28 -3.16 2.01 -15.32
C GLU A 28 -2.70 0.68 -14.73
N THR A 29 -3.37 -0.41 -15.13
CA THR A 29 -2.96 -1.78 -14.82
C THR A 29 -1.79 -2.20 -15.72
N GLN A 30 -1.19 -3.37 -15.47
CA GLN A 30 0.06 -3.79 -16.14
C GLN A 30 0.09 -3.78 -17.68
N CYS A 31 -1.06 -3.90 -18.32
CA CYS A 31 -1.15 -3.86 -19.78
C CYS A 31 -1.55 -2.49 -20.34
N GLY A 32 -1.76 -1.47 -19.50
CA GLY A 32 -2.09 -0.11 -19.92
C GLY A 32 -3.51 0.09 -20.44
N CYS A 33 -4.35 -0.96 -20.44
CA CYS A 33 -5.70 -0.87 -21.02
C CYS A 33 -6.77 -0.47 -20.01
N CYS A 34 -6.64 -0.91 -18.76
CA CYS A 34 -7.62 -0.65 -17.69
C CYS A 34 -7.00 0.19 -16.59
N HIS A 35 -7.86 0.70 -15.71
CA HIS A 35 -7.44 1.48 -14.55
C HIS A 35 -7.75 0.73 -13.24
N GLU A 36 -7.01 1.06 -12.19
CA GLU A 36 -7.25 0.62 -10.81
C GLU A 36 -7.04 1.77 -9.83
N CYS A 37 -7.54 1.64 -8.60
CA CYS A 37 -7.24 2.59 -7.54
C CYS A 37 -5.81 2.40 -7.04
N LEU A 38 -5.14 3.51 -6.74
CA LEU A 38 -3.88 3.50 -6.02
C LEU A 38 -4.09 3.06 -4.56
N GLN A 39 -3.13 2.28 -4.06
CA GLN A 39 -3.12 1.70 -2.71
C GLN A 39 -2.50 2.69 -1.71
N GLY A 40 -3.10 2.78 -0.53
CA GLY A 40 -2.68 3.62 0.58
C GLY A 40 -1.72 2.95 1.55
N VAL A 41 -1.31 3.70 2.57
CA VAL A 41 -0.37 3.21 3.61
C VAL A 41 -0.93 1.95 4.29
N GLY A 42 -0.11 0.91 4.37
CA GLY A 42 -0.48 -0.35 5.01
C GLY A 42 -1.28 -1.32 4.12
N GLU A 43 -1.70 -0.89 2.92
CA GLU A 43 -2.36 -1.77 1.96
C GLU A 43 -1.36 -2.64 1.20
N ARG A 44 -1.86 -3.77 0.68
CA ARG A 44 -1.04 -4.72 -0.08
C ARG A 44 -0.68 -4.14 -1.44
N CYS A 45 0.48 -4.50 -1.95
CA CYS A 45 0.97 -4.05 -3.26
C CYS A 45 1.92 -5.07 -3.89
N GLY A 46 2.22 -4.89 -5.18
CA GLY A 46 3.21 -5.70 -5.90
C GLY A 46 2.73 -7.12 -6.21
N GLY A 47 3.64 -8.10 -6.08
CA GLY A 47 3.46 -9.44 -6.60
C GLY A 47 3.66 -9.52 -8.13
N SER A 48 3.57 -10.73 -8.67
CA SER A 48 3.71 -10.95 -10.11
C SER A 48 2.73 -10.07 -10.87
N PHE A 49 3.21 -9.19 -11.75
CA PHE A 49 2.37 -8.28 -12.51
C PHE A 49 1.48 -7.37 -11.63
N ASN A 50 1.97 -6.92 -10.47
CA ASN A 50 1.24 -6.02 -9.56
C ASN A 50 -0.19 -6.49 -9.23
N ILE A 51 -0.44 -7.80 -9.15
CA ILE A 51 -1.77 -8.36 -8.87
C ILE A 51 -2.37 -7.90 -7.53
N TYR A 52 -1.54 -7.41 -6.61
CA TYR A 52 -1.98 -6.88 -5.33
C TYR A 52 -2.19 -5.37 -5.35
N GLY A 53 -1.95 -4.72 -6.48
CA GLY A 53 -2.12 -3.28 -6.69
C GLY A 53 -0.84 -2.49 -6.61
N THR A 54 -0.98 -1.20 -6.85
CA THR A 54 0.10 -0.22 -7.00
C THR A 54 -0.07 0.87 -5.96
N CYS A 55 0.97 1.20 -5.21
CA CYS A 55 0.93 2.26 -4.20
C CYS A 55 0.77 3.65 -4.83
N SER A 56 0.12 4.58 -4.14
CA SER A 56 0.08 5.99 -4.55
C SER A 56 1.48 6.60 -4.68
N ASP A 57 1.61 7.68 -5.45
CA ASP A 57 2.91 8.26 -5.87
C ASP A 57 3.88 8.56 -4.71
N ASP A 58 3.37 8.91 -3.53
CA ASP A 58 4.18 9.23 -2.34
C ASP A 58 4.59 8.00 -1.49
N LEU A 59 4.23 6.79 -1.92
CA LEU A 59 4.42 5.55 -1.17
C LEU A 59 5.29 4.56 -1.94
N THR A 60 6.03 3.73 -1.21
CA THR A 60 6.84 2.65 -1.80
C THR A 60 6.29 1.29 -1.37
N CYS A 61 6.19 0.36 -2.32
CA CYS A 61 5.82 -1.01 -2.02
C CYS A 61 6.99 -1.77 -1.38
N VAL A 62 6.85 -2.16 -0.11
CA VAL A 62 7.88 -2.85 0.67
C VAL A 62 7.43 -4.27 0.97
N GLY A 63 8.14 -5.26 0.44
CA GLY A 63 7.92 -6.67 0.71
C GLY A 63 9.24 -7.43 0.85
N ASP A 64 9.16 -8.73 1.10
CA ASP A 64 10.32 -9.61 1.04
C ASP A 64 10.96 -9.60 -0.37
N TYR A 65 12.21 -10.06 -0.47
CA TYR A 65 13.08 -9.99 -1.67
C TYR A 65 12.55 -10.72 -2.93
N SER A 66 11.32 -11.22 -2.91
CA SER A 66 10.70 -11.92 -4.01
C SER A 66 9.62 -11.06 -4.67
N TRP A 67 9.84 -10.71 -5.93
CA TRP A 67 8.89 -9.99 -6.79
C TRP A 67 7.54 -10.72 -6.97
N THR A 68 7.47 -12.00 -6.63
CA THR A 68 6.22 -12.79 -6.60
C THR A 68 5.42 -12.63 -5.31
N VAL A 69 6.02 -12.09 -4.25
CA VAL A 69 5.40 -11.94 -2.93
C VAL A 69 4.75 -10.55 -2.82
N ALA A 70 3.59 -10.51 -2.15
CA ALA A 70 2.94 -9.24 -1.85
C ALA A 70 3.80 -8.41 -0.90
N GLY A 71 3.97 -7.13 -1.20
CA GLY A 71 4.46 -6.14 -0.26
C GLY A 71 3.33 -5.36 0.40
N THR A 72 3.73 -4.33 1.12
CA THR A 72 2.85 -3.36 1.78
C THR A 72 3.33 -1.94 1.45
N CYS A 73 2.41 -1.03 1.14
CA CYS A 73 2.74 0.36 0.87
C CYS A 73 3.20 1.06 2.15
N LYS A 74 4.36 1.71 2.07
CA LYS A 74 5.02 2.40 3.19
C LYS A 74 5.45 3.81 2.81
N THR A 75 5.42 4.72 3.76
CA THR A 75 5.96 6.06 3.55
C THR A 75 7.50 6.01 3.55
N PRO A 76 8.16 7.00 2.92
CA PRO A 76 9.62 7.12 3.02
C PRO A 76 10.12 7.16 4.46
N GLU A 77 9.35 7.75 5.37
CA GLU A 77 9.70 7.83 6.79
C GLU A 77 9.70 6.45 7.46
N GLU A 78 8.68 5.62 7.21
CA GLU A 78 8.60 4.25 7.73
C GLU A 78 9.74 3.37 7.22
N ILE A 79 10.16 3.56 5.97
CA ILE A 79 11.26 2.80 5.35
C ILE A 79 12.59 3.19 5.98
N ASN A 80 12.82 4.49 6.16
CA ASN A 80 14.06 4.98 6.78
C ASN A 80 14.13 4.65 8.28
N HIS A 81 12.99 4.59 8.97
CA HIS A 81 12.92 4.13 10.37
C HIS A 81 13.02 2.59 10.54
N GLY A 82 13.11 1.81 9.46
CA GLY A 82 13.38 0.37 9.50
C GLY A 82 14.73 -0.03 10.11
N LYS A 83 15.63 0.94 10.37
CA LYS A 83 16.84 0.74 11.22
C LYS A 83 16.69 1.22 12.66
N THR A 84 15.55 1.78 13.02
CA THR A 84 15.28 2.29 14.38
C THR A 84 13.79 2.12 14.67
N SER A 85 13.29 0.89 14.55
CA SER A 85 11.90 0.59 14.90
C SER A 85 11.73 0.65 16.43
N THR A 86 11.63 1.86 16.96
CA THR A 86 10.81 2.13 18.13
C THR A 86 9.59 2.88 17.63
N THR A 87 8.53 2.12 17.42
CA THR A 87 7.17 2.58 17.20
C THR A 87 6.82 3.70 18.20
N PRO A 88 6.20 4.81 17.77
CA PRO A 88 5.23 5.48 18.60
C PRO A 88 3.84 5.11 18.08
N ALA A 89 3.47 3.83 18.22
CA ALA A 89 2.05 3.48 18.30
C ALA A 89 1.62 3.89 19.70
N SER A 90 0.95 5.03 19.79
CA SER A 90 0.13 5.43 20.93
C SER A 90 0.88 5.73 22.24
N ILE A 91 1.51 6.91 22.34
CA ILE A 91 1.63 7.60 23.63
C ILE A 91 0.53 8.67 23.69
N THR A 92 -0.70 8.22 23.81
CA THR A 92 -1.75 8.99 24.49
C THR A 92 -2.39 8.06 25.51
N SER A 93 -1.66 7.82 26.59
CA SER A 93 -2.31 7.51 27.86
C SER A 93 -1.61 8.35 28.92
N PRO A 94 -2.30 9.33 29.53
CA PRO A 94 -1.76 10.02 30.67
C PRO A 94 -1.50 8.99 31.77
N THR A 95 -0.26 8.89 32.23
CA THR A 95 0.06 8.20 33.47
C THR A 95 -0.66 8.92 34.61
N THR A 96 -1.88 8.49 34.92
CA THR A 96 -2.55 8.85 36.16
C THR A 96 -1.82 8.13 37.28
N THR A 97 -0.72 8.72 37.73
CA THR A 97 -0.08 8.39 39.00
C THR A 97 -1.13 8.57 40.08
N ARG A 98 -1.70 7.45 40.56
CA ARG A 98 -2.66 7.48 41.66
C ARG A 98 -1.92 7.99 42.90
N PRO A 99 -2.44 9.02 43.57
CA PRO A 99 -1.82 9.54 44.77
C PRO A 99 -2.03 8.60 45.98
N TRP A 100 -1.09 8.67 46.93
CA TRP A 100 -0.83 7.73 48.03
C TRP A 100 -1.91 7.66 49.13
N TRP A 101 -3.00 8.41 49.04
CA TRP A 101 -4.07 8.47 50.05
C TRP A 101 -5.22 7.46 49.85
N LEU A 102 -5.11 6.55 48.87
CA LEU A 102 -6.12 5.51 48.60
C LEU A 102 -5.87 4.16 49.29
N HIS A 103 -4.82 4.05 50.10
CA HIS A 103 -4.60 2.91 51.01
C HIS A 103 -5.01 3.33 52.43
N GLY A 104 -6.32 3.30 52.67
CA GLY A 104 -6.92 3.31 54.02
C GLY A 104 -7.23 1.90 54.45
#